data_AF-A0A4Q7LTY4-F1
#
_entry.id   AF-A0A4Q7LTY4-F1
#
_cell.length_a   1.000
_cell.length_b   1.000
_cell.length_c   1.000
_cell.angle_alpha   90.00
_cell.angle_beta   90.00
_cell.angle_gamma   90.00
#
_symmetry.space_group_name_H-M   'P 1'
#
loop_
_entity.id
_entity.type
_entity.pdbx_description
1 polymer ?
#
loop_
_entity_poly.entity_id
_entity_poly.type
_entity_poly.pdbx_seq_one_letter_code
_entity_poly.pdbx_strand_id
1 'polypeptide(L)'
;MAKGAVIAAIAAGLVIGVGLGLSSERLAGFAPTPALSVFTGEPRAADQWVQSLYPADDILDTRLVATVGDTDVYAVRSTIDLSIGVQSAGPMVCIVAEAPGLRYTPDICTPESVFRQQGLRGVLAGSADNPDAFLVAVAPTNRLLTVVWHPSGDIEVSDVTDEIVIAPDDLYTDAERDAGLDIPLISGLRGSLIDPEVEAFLAEYLSEPELGPVRMSESSGAGNVTASYLSVHPGTQPGQPRDVCLTGRVNSDLFPPACTTMAAFRDDGLDVEVPSREGGVIVLTAMPMGGVGVDTTRSRPE
;
A
#
# COMPACT_ATOMS: atom_id res chain seq x y z
N MET A 1 19.00 -42.00 -14.45
CA MET A 1 19.21 -40.75 -15.19
C MET A 1 18.95 -39.60 -14.22
N ALA A 2 19.86 -38.62 -14.25
CA ALA A 2 20.01 -37.45 -13.36
C ALA A 2 18.82 -36.47 -13.45
N LYS A 3 18.58 -35.47 -12.60
CA LYS A 3 19.02 -34.97 -11.27
C LYS A 3 18.19 -33.68 -11.00
N GLY A 4 18.01 -33.30 -9.73
CA GLY A 4 17.71 -31.90 -9.30
C GLY A 4 16.52 -31.82 -8.33
N ALA A 5 16.70 -32.01 -7.01
CA ALA A 5 17.08 -31.01 -5.98
C ALA A 5 15.89 -30.07 -5.65
N VAL A 6 15.06 -30.38 -4.63
CA VAL A 6 15.18 -29.99 -3.20
C VAL A 6 15.46 -28.51 -3.00
N ILE A 7 14.47 -27.72 -2.55
CA ILE A 7 14.65 -26.63 -1.59
C ILE A 7 13.43 -26.55 -0.66
N ALA A 8 13.69 -26.78 0.63
CA ALA A 8 12.81 -26.47 1.74
C ALA A 8 12.93 -24.97 2.06
N ALA A 9 11.82 -24.24 2.06
CA ALA A 9 11.79 -22.83 2.46
C ALA A 9 11.56 -22.71 3.98
N ILE A 10 12.68 -22.69 4.68
CA ILE A 10 13.01 -21.92 5.90
C ILE A 10 11.79 -21.48 6.75
N ALA A 11 11.39 -22.37 7.66
CA ALA A 11 10.86 -21.98 8.95
C ALA A 11 12.03 -21.91 9.94
N ALA A 12 12.58 -20.71 10.21
CA ALA A 12 13.36 -20.40 11.42
C ALA A 12 13.85 -18.95 11.38
N GLY A 13 13.26 -18.10 12.23
CA GLY A 13 13.74 -16.74 12.48
C GLY A 13 13.01 -16.02 13.60
N LEU A 14 12.39 -16.77 14.52
CA LEU A 14 11.80 -16.28 15.76
C LEU A 14 12.50 -16.99 16.93
N VAL A 15 12.53 -16.35 18.10
CA VAL A 15 13.07 -16.83 19.41
C VAL A 15 14.60 -16.60 19.51
N ILE A 16 15.20 -15.80 20.42
CA ILE A 16 14.99 -15.60 21.87
C ILE A 16 15.53 -14.21 22.27
N GLY A 17 14.73 -13.45 23.02
CA GLY A 17 15.22 -12.42 23.92
C GLY A 17 15.61 -12.99 25.29
N VAL A 18 16.51 -12.25 25.96
CA VAL A 18 16.83 -12.27 27.41
C VAL A 18 17.93 -13.24 27.88
N GLY A 19 19.01 -12.63 28.38
CA GLY A 19 20.08 -13.30 29.13
C GLY A 19 21.11 -12.34 29.73
N LEU A 20 20.64 -11.39 30.55
CA LEU A 20 21.29 -10.58 31.61
C LEU A 20 22.81 -10.68 31.83
N GLY A 21 23.49 -9.52 31.98
CA GLY A 21 24.82 -9.51 32.62
C GLY A 21 25.62 -8.20 32.59
N LEU A 22 25.19 -7.21 33.38
CA LEU A 22 25.97 -6.24 34.15
C LEU A 22 27.13 -5.41 33.53
N SER A 23 27.02 -4.12 33.82
CA SER A 23 28.10 -3.13 34.07
C SER A 23 28.99 -2.71 32.90
N SER A 24 28.80 -1.48 32.44
CA SER A 24 29.69 -0.40 32.86
C SER A 24 29.27 0.91 32.22
N GLU A 25 29.24 1.94 33.06
CA GLU A 25 29.19 3.33 32.66
C GLU A 25 30.26 3.58 31.59
N ARG A 26 29.83 3.88 30.36
CA ARG A 26 30.54 4.85 29.55
C ARG A 26 29.54 5.85 29.03
N LEU A 27 29.58 7.02 29.66
CA LEU A 27 29.46 8.32 29.01
C LEU A 27 30.31 8.31 27.72
N ALA A 28 29.81 7.67 26.66
CA ALA A 28 30.14 8.07 25.31
C ALA A 28 29.26 9.29 25.09
N GLY A 29 29.87 10.47 25.11
CA GLY A 29 29.19 11.69 24.68
C GLY A 29 28.47 11.40 23.38
N PHE A 30 27.24 11.91 23.24
CA PHE A 30 26.48 11.90 22.00
C PHE A 30 27.29 12.64 20.93
N ALA A 31 28.28 11.97 20.34
CA ALA A 31 28.80 12.37 19.06
C ALA A 31 27.60 12.33 18.11
N PRO A 32 27.35 13.37 17.32
CA PRO A 32 26.34 13.30 16.29
C PRO A 32 26.65 12.07 15.44
N THR A 33 25.72 11.11 15.44
CA THR A 33 25.82 9.94 14.59
C THR A 33 25.95 10.46 13.16
N PRO A 34 27.03 10.15 12.43
CA PRO A 34 27.23 10.71 11.09
C PRO A 34 26.05 10.43 10.16
N ALA A 35 25.33 9.33 10.37
CA ALA A 35 24.11 9.05 9.63
C ALA A 35 23.05 10.15 9.68
N LEU A 36 22.89 10.86 10.80
CA LEU A 36 21.91 11.94 10.89
C LEU A 36 22.46 13.28 10.38
N SER A 37 23.73 13.34 9.95
CA SER A 37 24.27 14.57 9.38
C SER A 37 23.61 14.93 8.05
N VAL A 38 22.96 13.99 7.38
CA VAL A 38 22.19 14.28 6.15
C VAL A 38 21.17 15.41 6.37
N PHE A 39 20.57 15.47 7.56
CA PHE A 39 19.56 16.48 7.95
C PHE A 39 20.17 17.83 8.38
N THR A 40 21.49 17.94 8.53
CA THR A 40 22.12 19.16 9.06
C THR A 40 22.39 20.26 8.02
N GLY A 41 22.24 19.94 6.72
CA GLY A 41 22.38 20.91 5.62
C GLY A 41 21.09 21.65 5.31
N GLU A 42 21.19 22.73 4.52
CA GLU A 42 20.03 23.44 3.95
C GLU A 42 19.21 22.53 3.04
N PRO A 43 17.86 22.51 3.15
CA PRO A 43 17.00 21.76 2.26
C PRO A 43 17.16 22.19 0.79
N ARG A 44 17.12 21.22 -0.11
CA ARG A 44 17.08 21.44 -1.57
C ARG A 44 15.64 21.47 -2.06
N ALA A 45 15.43 21.98 -3.28
CA ALA A 45 14.10 21.96 -3.90
C ALA A 45 13.50 20.54 -3.99
N ALA A 46 14.34 19.52 -4.27
CA ALA A 46 13.91 18.12 -4.30
C ALA A 46 13.40 17.61 -2.95
N ASP A 47 13.86 18.18 -1.83
CA ASP A 47 13.48 17.74 -0.49
C ASP A 47 12.03 18.14 -0.12
N GLN A 48 11.37 18.96 -0.93
CA GLN A 48 10.02 19.45 -0.67
C GLN A 48 8.92 18.46 -1.08
N TRP A 49 9.22 17.46 -1.91
CA TRP A 49 8.22 16.53 -2.43
C TRP A 49 7.46 15.82 -1.29
N VAL A 50 8.18 15.28 -0.30
CA VAL A 50 7.57 14.57 0.83
C VAL A 50 6.63 15.46 1.65
N GLN A 51 6.94 16.76 1.75
CA GLN A 51 6.10 17.73 2.46
C GLN A 51 4.76 17.98 1.77
N SER A 52 4.62 17.61 0.49
CA SER A 52 3.34 17.65 -0.22
C SER A 52 2.44 16.45 0.07
N LEU A 53 3.01 15.38 0.62
CA LEU A 53 2.31 14.11 0.87
C LEU A 53 1.74 14.00 2.28
N TYR A 54 2.37 14.67 3.24
CA TYR A 54 2.05 14.58 4.65
C TYR A 54 1.78 15.97 5.23
N PRO A 55 0.95 16.08 6.28
CA PRO A 55 0.79 17.32 7.02
C PRO A 55 2.14 17.89 7.46
N ALA A 56 2.27 19.22 7.41
CA ALA A 56 3.54 19.89 7.71
C ALA A 56 4.07 19.61 9.13
N ASP A 57 3.17 19.35 10.09
CA ASP A 57 3.53 19.04 11.48
C ASP A 57 4.05 17.61 11.68
N ASP A 58 3.86 16.74 10.69
CA ASP A 58 4.26 15.33 10.75
C ASP A 58 5.70 15.11 10.25
N ILE A 59 6.23 16.04 9.45
CA ILE A 59 7.56 15.96 8.84
C ILE A 59 8.48 16.99 9.48
N LEU A 60 9.51 16.50 10.18
CA LEU A 60 10.54 17.32 10.80
C LEU A 60 11.60 17.73 9.78
N ASP A 61 12.01 16.80 8.91
CA ASP A 61 13.01 17.05 7.88
C ASP A 61 12.95 16.01 6.76
N THR A 62 13.44 16.36 5.58
CA THR A 62 13.51 15.46 4.41
C THR A 62 14.78 15.72 3.62
N ARG A 63 15.49 14.68 3.20
CA ARG A 63 16.73 14.80 2.44
C ARG A 63 16.83 13.73 1.37
N LEU A 64 17.09 14.11 0.13
CA LEU A 64 17.50 13.18 -0.92
C LEU A 64 18.84 12.52 -0.53
N VAL A 65 18.84 11.19 -0.42
CA VAL A 65 20.00 10.40 0.04
C VAL A 65 20.56 9.47 -1.03
N ALA A 66 19.75 9.07 -2.02
CA ALA A 66 20.21 8.28 -3.15
C ALA A 66 19.30 8.48 -4.38
N THR A 67 19.82 8.12 -5.55
CA THR A 67 19.05 7.96 -6.78
C THR A 67 19.42 6.62 -7.39
N VAL A 68 18.43 5.77 -7.69
CA VAL A 68 18.61 4.44 -8.27
C VAL A 68 17.81 4.36 -9.57
N GLY A 69 18.50 4.37 -10.70
CA GLY A 69 17.86 4.50 -12.01
C GLY A 69 17.12 5.84 -12.15
N ASP A 70 15.81 5.77 -12.30
CA ASP A 70 14.85 6.90 -12.35
C ASP A 70 14.14 7.15 -11.01
N THR A 71 14.54 6.46 -9.93
CA THR A 71 13.90 6.55 -8.61
C THR A 71 14.76 7.37 -7.65
N ASP A 72 14.18 8.44 -7.10
CA ASP A 72 14.79 9.28 -6.08
C ASP A 72 14.38 8.80 -4.69
N VAL A 73 15.36 8.64 -3.79
CA VAL A 73 15.19 8.03 -2.47
C VAL A 73 15.51 9.06 -1.39
N TYR A 74 14.55 9.28 -0.50
CA TYR A 74 14.59 10.32 0.51
C TYR A 74 14.63 9.73 1.91
N ALA A 75 15.53 10.25 2.73
CA ALA A 75 15.47 10.08 4.16
C ALA A 75 14.52 11.12 4.75
N VAL A 76 13.61 10.66 5.60
CA VAL A 76 12.59 11.51 6.22
C VAL A 76 12.69 11.37 7.71
N ARG A 77 12.77 12.51 8.40
CA ARG A 77 12.66 12.59 9.84
C ARG A 77 11.24 13.06 10.15
N SER A 78 10.47 12.27 10.91
CA SER A 78 9.04 12.51 11.13
C SER A 78 8.68 12.40 12.61
N THR A 79 7.51 12.93 12.98
CA THR A 79 6.89 12.74 14.31
C THR A 79 5.93 11.53 14.33
N ILE A 80 5.61 10.99 13.16
CA ILE A 80 4.76 9.81 12.96
C ILE A 80 5.54 8.67 12.29
N ASP A 81 5.04 7.45 12.42
CA ASP A 81 5.46 6.34 11.57
C ASP A 81 4.76 6.46 10.21
N LEU A 82 5.51 6.75 9.14
CA LEU A 82 4.97 6.96 7.79
C LEU A 82 4.47 5.67 7.12
N SER A 83 4.80 4.49 7.64
CA SER A 83 4.27 3.23 7.10
C SER A 83 2.82 2.97 7.52
N ILE A 84 2.43 3.45 8.72
CA ILE A 84 1.11 3.18 9.32
C ILE A 84 0.34 4.45 9.75
N GLY A 85 0.93 5.62 9.64
CA GLY A 85 0.31 6.92 9.97
C GLY A 85 0.09 7.18 11.46
N VAL A 86 0.78 6.47 12.36
CA VAL A 86 0.56 6.55 13.82
C VAL A 86 1.59 7.47 14.47
N GLN A 87 1.15 8.35 15.38
CA GLN A 87 2.05 9.19 16.17
C GLN A 87 3.03 8.35 16.99
N SER A 88 4.30 8.72 16.93
CA SER A 88 5.35 8.08 17.72
C SER A 88 5.62 8.85 19.01
N ALA A 89 6.15 8.17 20.02
CA ALA A 89 6.61 8.78 21.26
C ALA A 89 7.87 9.66 21.09
N GLY A 90 8.46 9.71 19.89
CA GLY A 90 9.60 10.57 19.55
C GLY A 90 9.90 10.55 18.04
N PRO A 91 10.94 11.29 17.59
CA PRO A 91 11.30 11.36 16.18
C PRO A 91 11.58 9.97 15.58
N MET A 92 11.06 9.76 14.38
CA MET A 92 11.26 8.57 13.56
C MET A 92 12.16 8.92 12.37
N VAL A 93 12.89 7.92 11.87
CA VAL A 93 13.64 7.97 10.62
C VAL A 93 13.00 6.97 9.68
N CYS A 94 12.51 7.47 8.55
CA CYS A 94 11.88 6.70 7.49
C CYS A 94 12.67 6.86 6.19
N ILE A 95 12.49 5.91 5.28
CA ILE A 95 12.91 6.07 3.89
C ILE A 95 11.66 6.03 3.01
N VAL A 96 11.53 7.00 2.12
CA VAL A 96 10.50 7.03 1.08
C VAL A 96 11.18 7.17 -0.27
N ALA A 97 10.50 6.85 -1.36
CA ALA A 97 11.03 7.08 -2.69
C ALA A 97 9.94 7.47 -3.69
N GLU A 98 10.36 8.11 -4.78
CA GLU A 98 9.51 8.51 -5.89
C GLU A 98 10.16 8.11 -7.21
N ALA A 99 9.36 7.62 -8.15
CA ALA A 99 9.71 7.50 -9.56
C ALA A 99 8.55 8.02 -10.41
N PRO A 100 8.73 8.27 -11.72
CA PRO A 100 7.62 8.70 -12.58
C PRO A 100 6.40 7.76 -12.48
N GLY A 101 5.30 8.27 -11.91
CA GLY A 101 4.05 7.51 -11.72
C GLY A 101 4.09 6.46 -10.59
N LEU A 102 5.12 6.44 -9.75
CA LEU A 102 5.24 5.52 -8.60
C LEU A 102 5.61 6.29 -7.33
N ARG A 103 4.96 5.91 -6.24
CA ARG A 103 5.37 6.28 -4.88
C ARG A 103 5.74 5.04 -4.11
N TYR A 104 6.77 5.14 -3.29
CA TYR A 104 7.23 4.05 -2.46
C TYR A 104 6.98 4.36 -0.99
N THR A 105 6.21 3.50 -0.35
CA THR A 105 5.93 3.56 1.08
C THR A 105 6.98 2.72 1.84
N PRO A 106 7.49 3.21 2.98
CA PRO A 106 8.34 2.41 3.85
C PRO A 106 7.57 1.22 4.41
N ASP A 107 8.22 0.07 4.49
CA ASP A 107 7.72 -1.06 5.29
C ASP A 107 7.84 -0.77 6.80
N ILE A 108 8.89 -0.07 7.22
CA ILE A 108 9.11 0.31 8.61
C ILE A 108 9.83 1.65 8.74
N CYS A 109 9.33 2.50 9.65
CA CYS A 109 10.11 3.61 10.18
C CYS A 109 10.83 3.18 11.46
N THR A 110 12.06 3.65 11.63
CA THR A 110 12.88 3.32 12.81
C THR A 110 12.90 4.50 13.78
N PRO A 111 12.59 4.32 15.07
CA PRO A 111 12.78 5.39 16.06
C PRO A 111 14.22 5.91 16.03
N GLU A 112 14.42 7.23 16.08
CA GLU A 112 15.75 7.83 15.91
C GLU A 112 16.77 7.29 16.95
N SER A 113 16.30 6.99 18.17
CA SER A 113 17.12 6.40 19.23
C SER A 113 17.65 5.00 18.89
N VAL A 114 16.88 4.21 18.14
CA VAL A 114 17.25 2.89 17.63
C VAL A 114 18.13 3.04 16.40
N PHE A 115 17.76 3.94 15.49
CA PHE A 115 18.52 4.22 14.26
C PHE A 115 19.97 4.59 14.56
N ARG A 116 20.21 5.45 15.56
CA ARG A 116 21.56 5.85 15.97
C ARG A 116 22.46 4.69 16.40
N GLN A 117 21.87 3.58 16.85
CA GLN A 117 22.60 2.41 17.36
C GLN A 117 22.71 1.30 16.32
N GLN A 118 21.65 1.09 15.53
CA GLN A 118 21.47 -0.11 14.70
C GLN A 118 21.32 0.19 13.21
N GLY A 119 21.05 1.44 12.85
CA GLY A 119 20.76 1.86 11.48
C GLY A 119 19.32 1.55 11.11
N LEU A 120 19.05 1.53 9.80
CA LEU A 120 17.78 1.17 9.22
C LEU A 120 18.02 0.11 8.15
N ARG A 121 17.17 -0.92 8.12
CA ARG A 121 17.09 -1.86 7.02
C ARG A 121 15.63 -2.12 6.72
N GLY A 122 15.26 -2.05 5.45
CA GLY A 122 13.87 -2.21 5.04
C GLY A 122 13.74 -2.43 3.55
N VAL A 123 12.49 -2.60 3.15
CA VAL A 123 12.05 -2.75 1.77
C VAL A 123 11.08 -1.62 1.44
N LEU A 124 11.27 -1.02 0.28
CA LEU A 124 10.35 -0.03 -0.29
C LEU A 124 9.55 -0.69 -1.40
N ALA A 125 8.23 -0.67 -1.28
CA ALA A 125 7.32 -1.18 -2.30
C ALA A 125 6.74 -0.03 -3.12
N GLY A 126 7.02 -0.04 -4.42
CA GLY A 126 6.51 0.95 -5.36
C GLY A 126 5.08 0.63 -5.77
N SER A 127 4.16 1.54 -5.46
CA SER A 127 2.77 1.51 -5.91
C SER A 127 2.50 2.66 -6.89
N ALA A 128 1.55 2.48 -7.81
CA ALA A 128 1.11 3.55 -8.69
C ALA A 128 0.73 4.80 -7.90
N ASP A 129 1.21 5.97 -8.34
CA ASP A 129 0.86 7.25 -7.75
C ASP A 129 -0.62 7.56 -8.04
N ASN A 130 -1.51 7.21 -7.11
CA ASN A 130 -2.92 7.59 -7.15
C ASN A 130 -3.27 8.41 -5.90
N PRO A 131 -3.44 9.75 -6.01
CA PRO A 131 -3.78 10.61 -4.88
C PRO A 131 -5.17 10.33 -4.28
N ASP A 132 -6.04 9.62 -4.99
CA ASP A 132 -7.41 9.27 -4.55
C ASP A 132 -7.52 7.82 -4.03
N ALA A 133 -6.45 7.03 -4.09
CA ALA A 133 -6.43 5.65 -3.60
C ALA A 133 -6.07 5.61 -2.11
N PHE A 134 -7.08 5.61 -1.23
CA PHE A 134 -6.87 5.69 0.21
C PHE A 134 -6.32 4.41 0.87
N LEU A 135 -6.18 3.28 0.15
CA LEU A 135 -5.58 2.05 0.68
C LEU A 135 -4.89 1.23 -0.43
N VAL A 136 -3.57 1.12 -0.35
CA VAL A 136 -2.75 0.16 -1.13
C VAL A 136 -2.76 -1.17 -0.39
N ALA A 137 -3.87 -1.90 -0.43
CA ALA A 137 -3.83 -3.29 0.02
C ALA A 137 -3.32 -4.22 -1.09
N VAL A 138 -3.39 -3.81 -2.37
CA VAL A 138 -3.11 -4.71 -3.50
C VAL A 138 -2.76 -4.00 -4.82
N ALA A 139 -1.96 -2.94 -4.79
CA ALA A 139 -1.28 -2.58 -6.03
C ALA A 139 -0.31 -3.73 -6.34
N PRO A 140 -0.21 -4.20 -7.60
CA PRO A 140 0.88 -5.09 -7.96
C PRO A 140 2.15 -4.33 -7.59
N THR A 141 3.00 -4.94 -6.78
CA THR A 141 4.27 -4.32 -6.42
C THR A 141 5.06 -4.16 -7.70
N ASN A 142 5.02 -2.97 -8.29
CA ASN A 142 5.57 -2.73 -9.61
C ASN A 142 7.09 -2.78 -9.56
N ARG A 143 7.65 -2.32 -8.44
CA ARG A 143 9.08 -2.26 -8.19
C ARG A 143 9.39 -2.40 -6.70
N LEU A 144 10.50 -3.05 -6.39
CA LEU A 144 10.99 -3.26 -5.05
C LEU A 144 12.41 -2.70 -4.91
N LEU A 145 12.61 -1.86 -3.90
CA LEU A 145 13.96 -1.44 -3.50
C LEU A 145 14.28 -2.01 -2.12
N THR A 146 15.49 -2.49 -1.93
CA THR A 146 16.03 -2.75 -0.59
C THR A 146 16.89 -1.59 -0.16
N VAL A 147 16.77 -1.20 1.12
CA VAL A 147 17.58 -0.14 1.71
C VAL A 147 18.32 -0.68 2.93
N VAL A 148 19.60 -0.34 3.02
CA VAL A 148 20.43 -0.51 4.21
C VAL A 148 21.10 0.83 4.50
N TRP A 149 20.79 1.42 5.65
CA TRP A 149 21.40 2.65 6.12
C TRP A 149 22.12 2.42 7.44
N HIS A 150 23.44 2.45 7.40
CA HIS A 150 24.28 2.19 8.56
C HIS A 150 24.37 3.40 9.50
N PRO A 151 24.56 3.18 10.82
CA PRO A 151 24.85 4.26 11.76
C PRO A 151 26.10 5.08 11.40
N SER A 152 27.04 4.52 10.62
CA SER A 152 28.20 5.24 10.09
C SER A 152 27.85 6.32 9.08
N GLY A 153 26.62 6.28 8.54
CA GLY A 153 26.11 7.20 7.52
C GLY A 153 26.14 6.67 6.10
N ASP A 154 26.74 5.50 5.88
CA ASP A 154 26.70 4.82 4.58
C ASP A 154 25.28 4.32 4.29
N ILE A 155 24.75 4.69 3.13
CA ILE A 155 23.44 4.23 2.64
C ILE A 155 23.63 3.45 1.35
N GLU A 156 23.04 2.26 1.32
CA GLU A 156 22.98 1.38 0.17
C GLU A 156 21.52 1.19 -0.21
N VAL A 157 21.20 1.48 -1.47
CA VAL A 157 19.88 1.22 -2.05
C VAL A 157 20.08 0.40 -3.31
N SER A 158 19.32 -0.69 -3.43
CA SER A 158 19.38 -1.60 -4.57
C SER A 158 17.98 -1.87 -5.10
N ASP A 159 17.82 -1.81 -6.42
CA ASP A 159 16.62 -2.27 -7.11
C ASP A 159 16.69 -3.80 -7.22
N VAL A 160 15.75 -4.47 -6.57
CA VAL A 160 15.64 -5.94 -6.51
C VAL A 160 14.39 -6.43 -7.21
N THR A 161 13.77 -5.58 -8.03
CA THR A 161 12.53 -5.89 -8.75
C THR A 161 12.68 -7.18 -9.53
N ASP A 162 13.71 -7.31 -10.36
CA ASP A 162 13.93 -8.48 -11.22
C ASP A 162 14.33 -9.75 -10.44
N GLU A 163 14.78 -9.61 -9.19
CA GLU A 163 15.21 -10.73 -8.34
C GLU A 163 14.07 -11.33 -7.50
N ILE A 164 13.05 -10.51 -7.18
CA ILE A 164 12.00 -10.85 -6.21
C ILE A 164 10.61 -10.82 -6.84
N VAL A 165 10.36 -9.88 -7.77
CA VAL A 165 9.08 -9.78 -8.48
C VAL A 165 9.11 -10.80 -9.61
N ILE A 166 8.40 -11.92 -9.41
CA ILE A 166 8.05 -12.81 -10.51
C ILE A 166 7.30 -11.95 -11.54
N ALA A 167 7.72 -12.02 -12.81
CA ALA A 167 7.05 -11.30 -13.88
C ALA A 167 5.52 -11.55 -13.77
N PRO A 168 4.66 -10.53 -13.82
CA PRO A 168 3.22 -10.72 -13.65
C PRO A 168 2.63 -11.81 -14.56
N ASP A 169 3.20 -11.98 -15.75
CA ASP A 169 2.81 -13.01 -16.71
C ASP A 169 3.11 -14.45 -16.24
N ASP A 170 4.12 -14.62 -15.39
CA ASP A 170 4.54 -15.91 -14.82
C ASP A 170 3.77 -16.26 -13.53
N LEU A 171 3.03 -15.30 -12.95
CA LEU A 171 2.22 -15.51 -11.73
C LEU A 171 0.91 -16.26 -11.99
N TYR A 172 0.41 -16.23 -13.23
CA TYR A 172 -0.90 -16.75 -13.59
C TYR A 172 -0.82 -17.69 -14.77
N THR A 173 -1.51 -18.82 -14.66
CA THR A 173 -1.69 -19.75 -15.79
C THR A 173 -2.55 -19.10 -16.89
N ASP A 174 -2.43 -19.55 -18.15
CA ASP A 174 -3.28 -19.06 -19.25
C ASP A 174 -4.78 -19.14 -18.90
N ALA A 175 -5.19 -20.22 -18.20
CA ALA A 175 -6.56 -20.39 -17.73
C ALA A 175 -6.98 -19.35 -16.69
N GLU A 176 -6.07 -18.90 -15.82
CA GLU A 176 -6.32 -17.80 -14.88
C GLU A 176 -6.40 -16.45 -15.58
N ARG A 177 -5.61 -16.24 -16.64
CA ARG A 177 -5.66 -15.01 -17.45
C ARG A 177 -6.95 -14.89 -18.26
N ASP A 178 -7.37 -15.98 -18.88
CA ASP A 178 -8.66 -16.08 -19.58
C ASP A 178 -9.84 -15.88 -18.61
N ALA A 179 -9.65 -16.25 -17.36
CA ALA A 179 -10.61 -16.08 -16.27
C ALA A 179 -10.62 -14.66 -15.66
N GLY A 180 -9.66 -13.79 -16.02
CA GLY A 180 -9.49 -12.44 -15.48
C GLY A 180 -8.96 -12.39 -14.04
N LEU A 181 -8.35 -13.48 -13.56
CA LEU A 181 -7.83 -13.59 -12.19
C LEU A 181 -6.44 -12.97 -12.01
N ASP A 182 -5.80 -12.63 -13.13
CA ASP A 182 -4.55 -11.88 -13.25
C ASP A 182 -4.72 -10.37 -13.11
N ILE A 183 -5.97 -9.86 -13.06
CA ILE A 183 -6.20 -8.44 -12.77
C ILE A 183 -5.71 -8.15 -11.36
N PRO A 184 -4.80 -7.18 -11.16
CA PRO A 184 -4.17 -6.97 -9.85
C PRO A 184 -5.17 -6.69 -8.73
N LEU A 185 -6.19 -5.87 -8.99
CA LEU A 185 -7.25 -5.60 -8.02
C LEU A 185 -7.98 -6.88 -7.59
N ILE A 186 -8.18 -7.82 -8.52
CA ILE A 186 -8.87 -9.11 -8.29
C ILE A 186 -7.97 -10.08 -7.53
N SER A 187 -6.69 -10.16 -7.88
CA SER A 187 -5.70 -10.93 -7.13
C SER A 187 -5.66 -10.51 -5.67
N GLY A 188 -5.92 -9.24 -5.40
CA GLY A 188 -5.95 -8.66 -4.08
C GLY A 188 -7.09 -9.02 -3.17
N LEU A 189 -8.18 -9.52 -3.73
CA LEU A 189 -9.27 -10.06 -2.95
C LEU A 189 -8.87 -11.40 -2.30
N ARG A 190 -7.86 -12.09 -2.85
CA ARG A 190 -7.37 -13.37 -2.34
C ARG A 190 -6.64 -13.15 -1.01
N GLY A 191 -7.15 -13.77 0.06
CA GLY A 191 -6.55 -13.71 1.39
C GLY A 191 -6.93 -12.48 2.22
N SER A 192 -7.75 -11.59 1.67
CA SER A 192 -8.30 -10.43 2.38
C SER A 192 -9.48 -10.82 3.28
N LEU A 193 -9.70 -10.05 4.34
CA LEU A 193 -10.80 -10.29 5.28
C LEU A 193 -12.15 -9.92 4.64
N ILE A 194 -13.10 -10.84 4.69
CA ILE A 194 -14.48 -10.62 4.26
C ILE A 194 -15.25 -9.89 5.36
N ASP A 195 -16.04 -8.89 4.98
CA ASP A 195 -16.96 -8.21 5.88
C ASP A 195 -18.30 -8.99 5.92
N PRO A 196 -18.62 -9.69 7.03
CA PRO A 196 -19.79 -10.57 7.08
C PRO A 196 -21.12 -9.80 7.04
N GLU A 197 -21.13 -8.53 7.44
CA GLU A 197 -22.33 -7.69 7.35
C GLU A 197 -22.64 -7.35 5.89
N VAL A 198 -21.59 -7.02 5.12
CA VAL A 198 -21.73 -6.72 3.69
C VAL A 198 -22.01 -7.98 2.89
N GLU A 199 -21.40 -9.10 3.23
CA GLU A 199 -21.69 -10.40 2.61
C GLU A 199 -23.15 -10.77 2.76
N ALA A 200 -23.70 -10.67 3.98
CA ALA A 200 -25.12 -10.94 4.25
C ALA A 200 -26.05 -10.00 3.45
N PHE A 201 -25.69 -8.72 3.34
CA PHE A 201 -26.44 -7.76 2.54
C PHE A 201 -26.40 -8.10 1.03
N LEU A 202 -25.22 -8.43 0.50
CA LEU A 202 -25.06 -8.74 -0.93
C LEU A 202 -25.77 -10.04 -1.34
N ALA A 203 -25.93 -11.00 -0.43
CA ALA A 203 -26.68 -12.23 -0.66
C ALA A 203 -28.17 -11.99 -1.00
N GLU A 204 -28.70 -10.78 -0.75
CA GLU A 204 -30.05 -10.39 -1.18
C GLU A 204 -30.14 -10.06 -2.68
N TYR A 205 -29.00 -9.75 -3.32
CA TYR A 205 -28.92 -9.24 -4.69
C TYR A 205 -28.19 -10.19 -5.63
N LEU A 206 -27.19 -10.90 -5.11
CA LEU A 206 -26.20 -11.63 -5.89
C LEU A 206 -26.08 -13.08 -5.39
N SER A 207 -25.50 -13.92 -6.24
CA SER A 207 -25.07 -15.26 -5.82
C SER A 207 -23.94 -15.18 -4.79
N GLU A 208 -23.57 -16.33 -4.23
CA GLU A 208 -22.38 -16.43 -3.38
C GLU A 208 -21.13 -15.99 -4.17
N PRO A 209 -20.31 -15.08 -3.63
CA PRO A 209 -19.11 -14.62 -4.30
C PRO A 209 -18.04 -15.72 -4.35
N GLU A 210 -17.30 -15.78 -5.45
CA GLU A 210 -16.04 -16.56 -5.52
C GLU A 210 -14.90 -15.85 -4.77
N LEU A 211 -14.94 -14.50 -4.70
CA LEU A 211 -13.99 -13.66 -3.95
C LEU A 211 -14.70 -12.46 -3.31
N GLY A 212 -14.37 -12.13 -2.05
CA GLY A 212 -14.96 -11.01 -1.30
C GLY A 212 -16.35 -11.29 -0.73
N PRO A 213 -17.10 -10.26 -0.31
CA PRO A 213 -16.80 -8.83 -0.40
C PRO A 213 -15.68 -8.37 0.54
N VAL A 214 -14.68 -7.70 -0.04
CA VAL A 214 -13.55 -7.11 0.70
C VAL A 214 -13.71 -5.60 0.72
N ARG A 215 -13.47 -4.98 1.88
CA ARG A 215 -13.39 -3.53 1.99
C ARG A 215 -12.12 -3.03 1.29
N MET A 216 -12.29 -2.24 0.24
CA MET A 216 -11.18 -1.76 -0.60
C MET A 216 -10.72 -0.35 -0.24
N SER A 217 -11.65 0.51 0.17
CA SER A 217 -11.33 1.85 0.64
C SER A 217 -12.24 2.27 1.78
N GLU A 218 -11.74 3.19 2.61
CA GLU A 218 -12.52 3.93 3.59
C GLU A 218 -12.03 5.38 3.55
N SER A 219 -12.95 6.32 3.39
CA SER A 219 -12.66 7.76 3.40
C SER A 219 -13.58 8.45 4.39
N SER A 220 -13.10 9.54 4.97
CA SER A 220 -13.92 10.41 5.82
C SER A 220 -13.81 11.84 5.31
N GLY A 221 -14.96 12.48 5.10
CA GLY A 221 -15.03 13.81 4.52
C GLY A 221 -16.44 14.37 4.56
N ALA A 222 -16.58 15.69 4.76
CA ALA A 222 -17.88 16.38 4.84
C ALA A 222 -18.90 15.66 5.76
N GLY A 223 -18.46 15.22 6.95
CA GLY A 223 -19.32 14.54 7.92
C GLY A 223 -19.79 13.12 7.55
N ASN A 224 -19.31 12.57 6.43
CA ASN A 224 -19.62 11.21 6.00
C ASN A 224 -18.38 10.31 6.12
N VAL A 225 -18.59 9.07 6.56
CA VAL A 225 -17.62 7.98 6.40
C VAL A 225 -18.08 7.13 5.22
N THR A 226 -17.27 7.01 4.18
CA THR A 226 -17.61 6.22 3.00
C THR A 226 -16.65 5.04 2.90
N ALA A 227 -17.18 3.82 2.85
CA ALA A 227 -16.41 2.62 2.58
C ALA A 227 -16.87 1.97 1.28
N SER A 228 -15.93 1.44 0.51
CA SER A 228 -16.22 0.71 -0.72
C SER A 228 -15.84 -0.76 -0.57
N TYR A 229 -16.61 -1.64 -1.20
CA TYR A 229 -16.40 -3.08 -1.13
C TYR A 229 -16.48 -3.70 -2.52
N LEU A 230 -15.52 -4.57 -2.83
CA LEU A 230 -15.43 -5.25 -4.12
C LEU A 230 -15.62 -6.75 -3.91
N SER A 231 -16.36 -7.38 -4.82
CA SER A 231 -16.56 -8.84 -4.86
C SER A 231 -16.56 -9.35 -6.29
N VAL A 232 -16.23 -10.63 -6.46
CA VAL A 232 -16.29 -11.33 -7.75
C VAL A 232 -17.26 -12.47 -7.62
N HIS A 233 -18.19 -12.55 -8.57
CA HIS A 233 -19.27 -13.50 -8.60
C HIS A 233 -19.12 -14.45 -9.79
N PRO A 234 -19.54 -15.71 -9.65
CA PRO A 234 -19.62 -16.60 -10.79
C PRO A 234 -20.62 -16.02 -11.81
N GLY A 235 -20.36 -16.22 -13.10
CA GLY A 235 -21.34 -15.85 -14.12
C GLY A 235 -22.67 -16.56 -13.88
N THR A 236 -23.79 -15.91 -14.21
CA THR A 236 -25.14 -16.45 -13.93
C THR A 236 -25.43 -17.80 -14.59
N GLN A 237 -24.61 -18.23 -15.57
CA GLN A 237 -24.65 -19.56 -16.17
C GLN A 237 -23.24 -20.19 -16.28
N PRO A 238 -23.12 -21.53 -16.27
CA PRO A 238 -21.84 -22.19 -16.49
C PRO A 238 -21.20 -21.76 -17.82
N GLY A 239 -19.94 -21.30 -17.76
CA GLY A 239 -19.20 -20.81 -18.91
C GLY A 239 -19.45 -19.34 -19.27
N GLN A 240 -20.29 -18.62 -18.51
CA GLN A 240 -20.34 -17.16 -18.60
C GLN A 240 -19.14 -16.53 -17.87
N PRO A 241 -18.70 -15.34 -18.34
CA PRO A 241 -17.68 -14.58 -17.64
C PRO A 241 -18.15 -14.25 -16.22
N ARG A 242 -17.18 -14.15 -15.30
CA ARG A 242 -17.40 -13.66 -13.94
C ARG A 242 -17.89 -12.22 -13.97
N ASP A 243 -18.61 -11.85 -12.93
CA ASP A 243 -18.99 -10.46 -12.70
C ASP A 243 -18.17 -9.88 -11.56
N VAL A 244 -17.73 -8.63 -11.74
CA VAL A 244 -17.08 -7.82 -10.72
C VAL A 244 -18.12 -6.84 -10.21
N CYS A 245 -18.34 -6.82 -8.90
CA CYS A 245 -19.36 -6.01 -8.26
C CYS A 245 -18.75 -5.07 -7.22
N LEU A 246 -19.14 -3.79 -7.30
CA LEU A 246 -18.78 -2.74 -6.37
C LEU A 246 -20.02 -2.30 -5.59
N THR A 247 -19.89 -2.22 -4.26
CA THR A 247 -20.91 -1.65 -3.36
C THR A 247 -20.27 -0.62 -2.44
N GLY A 248 -21.11 0.26 -1.89
CA GLY A 248 -20.72 1.32 -0.98
C GLY A 248 -21.47 1.25 0.34
N ARG A 249 -20.79 1.68 1.39
CA ARG A 249 -21.38 2.08 2.67
C ARG A 249 -21.15 3.57 2.85
N VAL A 250 -22.21 4.33 3.10
CA VAL A 250 -22.09 5.73 3.54
C VAL A 250 -22.64 5.82 4.95
N ASN A 251 -21.76 6.12 5.89
CA ASN A 251 -21.95 6.04 7.34
C ASN A 251 -22.34 4.61 7.76
N SER A 252 -23.64 4.39 8.02
CA SER A 252 -24.19 3.11 8.43
C SER A 252 -25.08 2.48 7.36
N ASP A 253 -25.30 3.17 6.23
CA ASP A 253 -26.23 2.75 5.20
C ASP A 253 -25.45 2.06 4.08
N LEU A 254 -25.83 0.81 3.75
CA LEU A 254 -25.30 0.06 2.62
C LEU A 254 -26.16 0.27 1.38
N PHE A 255 -25.51 0.32 0.22
CA PHE A 255 -26.16 0.55 -1.07
C PHE A 255 -26.10 -0.67 -1.97
N PRO A 256 -27.13 -0.91 -2.81
CA PRO A 256 -27.12 -2.02 -3.76
C PRO A 256 -25.85 -2.03 -4.62
N PRO A 257 -25.30 -3.22 -4.93
CA PRO A 257 -24.12 -3.32 -5.77
C PRO A 257 -24.43 -2.91 -7.21
N ALA A 258 -23.44 -2.35 -7.91
CA ALA A 258 -23.41 -2.41 -9.36
C ALA A 258 -22.38 -3.44 -9.80
N CYS A 259 -22.66 -4.11 -10.91
CA CYS A 259 -21.81 -5.18 -11.42
C CYS A 259 -21.55 -4.97 -12.90
N THR A 260 -20.37 -5.41 -13.35
CA THR A 260 -20.01 -5.51 -14.76
C THR A 260 -19.25 -6.80 -15.01
N THR A 261 -19.22 -7.27 -16.26
CA THR A 261 -18.45 -8.47 -16.61
C THR A 261 -16.96 -8.23 -16.38
N MET A 262 -16.21 -9.27 -16.03
CA MET A 262 -14.76 -9.20 -15.83
C MET A 262 -14.01 -8.61 -17.02
N ALA A 263 -14.47 -8.89 -18.25
CA ALA A 263 -13.89 -8.32 -19.47
C ALA A 263 -14.11 -6.80 -19.55
N ALA A 264 -15.33 -6.34 -19.30
CA ALA A 264 -15.63 -4.91 -19.26
C ALA A 264 -14.92 -4.20 -18.09
N PHE A 265 -14.82 -4.84 -16.93
CA PHE A 265 -14.08 -4.30 -15.79
C PHE A 265 -12.59 -4.09 -16.11
N ARG A 266 -11.99 -5.03 -16.85
CA ARG A 266 -10.59 -4.95 -17.28
C ARG A 266 -10.32 -3.74 -18.19
N ASP A 267 -11.26 -3.43 -19.07
CA ASP A 267 -11.09 -2.36 -20.05
C ASP A 267 -11.43 -0.98 -19.46
N ASP A 268 -12.56 -0.87 -18.74
CA ASP A 268 -13.17 0.41 -18.39
C ASP A 268 -13.27 0.67 -16.87
N GLY A 269 -13.01 -0.34 -16.04
CA GLY A 269 -13.30 -0.25 -14.59
C GLY A 269 -14.79 -0.30 -14.27
N LEU A 270 -15.17 0.21 -13.10
CA LEU A 270 -16.55 0.24 -12.61
C LEU A 270 -16.82 1.45 -11.72
N ASP A 271 -17.81 2.25 -12.08
CA ASP A 271 -18.31 3.39 -11.30
C ASP A 271 -19.67 3.06 -10.67
N VAL A 272 -19.87 3.51 -9.43
CA VAL A 272 -21.14 3.42 -8.70
C VAL A 272 -21.50 4.75 -8.06
N GLU A 273 -22.68 5.25 -8.38
CA GLU A 273 -23.25 6.43 -7.75
C GLU A 273 -24.02 6.02 -6.49
N VAL A 274 -23.59 6.53 -5.33
CA VAL A 274 -24.31 6.39 -4.05
C VAL A 274 -24.78 7.75 -3.55
N PRO A 275 -25.99 7.87 -3.00
CA PRO A 275 -26.50 9.14 -2.52
C PRO A 275 -25.77 9.62 -1.25
N SER A 276 -25.48 10.91 -1.18
CA SER A 276 -24.98 11.57 0.04
C SER A 276 -26.13 12.04 0.93
N ARG A 277 -25.95 11.97 2.26
CA ARG A 277 -26.92 12.51 3.23
C ARG A 277 -27.07 14.04 3.17
N GLU A 278 -26.06 14.75 2.66
CA GLU A 278 -26.09 16.21 2.56
C GLU A 278 -26.80 16.72 1.29
N GLY A 279 -27.32 15.81 0.45
CA GLY A 279 -27.90 16.13 -0.85
C GLY A 279 -26.81 16.19 -1.92
N GLY A 280 -26.69 15.12 -2.70
CA GLY A 280 -25.67 14.97 -3.73
C GLY A 280 -25.41 13.50 -4.07
N VAL A 281 -24.44 13.26 -4.93
CA VAL A 281 -24.00 11.91 -5.33
C VAL A 281 -22.51 11.78 -4.99
N ILE A 282 -22.14 10.64 -4.44
CA ILE A 282 -20.77 10.19 -4.25
C ILE A 282 -20.53 9.13 -5.32
N VAL A 283 -19.46 9.27 -6.10
CA VAL A 283 -19.06 8.28 -7.10
C VAL A 283 -17.96 7.42 -6.50
N LEU A 284 -18.22 6.13 -6.37
CA LEU A 284 -17.24 5.11 -6.04
C LEU A 284 -16.69 4.56 -7.35
N THR A 285 -15.37 4.55 -7.49
CA THR A 285 -14.71 4.11 -8.73
C THR A 285 -13.75 2.97 -8.42
N ALA A 286 -13.89 1.84 -9.08
CA ALA A 286 -12.94 0.74 -9.05
C ALA A 286 -12.23 0.62 -10.39
N MET A 287 -10.90 0.75 -10.38
CA MET A 287 -10.06 0.65 -11.57
C MET A 287 -9.20 -0.61 -11.51
N PRO A 288 -9.11 -1.40 -12.60
CA PRO A 288 -8.40 -2.69 -12.61
C PRO A 288 -6.92 -2.58 -12.21
N MET A 289 -6.28 -1.47 -12.55
CA MET A 289 -4.88 -1.16 -12.23
C MET A 289 -4.71 -0.03 -11.20
N GLY A 290 -5.78 0.71 -10.89
CA GLY A 290 -5.71 1.98 -10.15
C GLY A 290 -6.24 1.93 -8.71
N GLY A 291 -6.82 0.80 -8.28
CA GLY A 291 -7.42 0.67 -6.94
C GLY A 291 -8.89 1.10 -6.90
N VAL A 292 -9.39 1.42 -5.70
CA VAL A 292 -10.75 1.96 -5.51
C VAL A 292 -10.67 3.37 -4.94
N GLY A 293 -11.32 4.32 -5.61
CA GLY A 293 -11.39 5.75 -5.26
C GLY A 293 -12.81 6.20 -4.92
N VAL A 294 -12.91 7.39 -4.32
CA VAL A 294 -14.17 8.04 -3.95
C VAL A 294 -14.14 9.48 -4.42
N ASP A 295 -14.96 9.82 -5.42
CA ASP A 295 -15.14 11.19 -5.90
C ASP A 295 -16.44 11.78 -5.34
N THR A 296 -16.31 12.87 -4.59
CA THR A 296 -17.44 13.62 -3.99
C THR A 296 -17.75 14.92 -4.75
N THR A 297 -17.03 15.21 -5.83
CA THR A 297 -17.08 16.48 -6.56
C THR A 297 -17.88 16.42 -7.86
N ARG A 298 -18.15 15.22 -8.41
CA ARG A 298 -19.10 15.02 -9.53
C ARG A 298 -20.54 15.28 -9.09
N SER A 299 -20.92 16.54 -9.03
CA SER A 299 -22.32 16.95 -9.16
C SER A 299 -22.69 16.92 -10.65
N ARG A 300 -23.81 16.25 -10.97
CA ARG A 300 -24.31 16.10 -12.34
C ARG A 300 -24.44 17.49 -12.99
N PRO A 301 -23.90 17.74 -14.20
CA PRO A 301 -24.36 18.89 -14.98
C PRO A 301 -25.83 18.62 -15.35
N GLU A 302 -26.69 19.61 -15.10
CA GLU A 302 -28.11 19.61 -15.52
C GLU A 302 -28.26 19.45 -17.05
#